data_AF-A0A7C5U3V2-F1
#
_entry.id   AF-A0A7C5U3V2-F1
#
_cell.length_a   1.000
_cell.length_b   1.000
_cell.length_c   1.000
_cell.angle_alpha   90.00
_cell.angle_beta   90.00
_cell.angle_gamma   90.00
#
_symmetry.space_group_name_H-M   'P 1'
#
loop_
_entity.id
_entity.type
_entity.pdbx_description
1 polymer ?
#
loop_
_entity_poly.entity_id
_entity_poly.type
_entity_poly.pdbx_seq_one_letter_code
_entity_poly.pdbx_strand_id
1 'polypeptide(L)'
;MSTITKYIIEGRIEVDGPVDKNDVVGAVFGQTEGIFSSELDLRELQKTGRIGRIEITVNTQGNRAVGKIIVPTSLDKYTTSLIAAMIESIDRVGPYQARVVIEKIEDTRLEKRKRIVERAKEILAAWEKQKVPDDDLILRELEEAIVKTKVIEYGPEKLPAGPEVDNGDELIIVEGRADVINLLKYGYKNTIAVEGVKIPRSIAGLTRRKKRVIAFLDGDRGGDLILQELLQSCKIDAVARAPYGKEVEQLTAREIHEALE
;
A
#
# COMPACT_ATOMS: atom_id res chain seq x y z
N MET A 1 21.69 -6.92 16.26
CA MET A 1 20.69 -7.38 15.28
C MET A 1 19.79 -8.37 15.99
N SER A 2 18.47 -8.19 15.97
CA SER A 2 17.53 -9.15 16.54
C SER A 2 17.53 -10.40 15.66
N THR A 3 18.26 -11.45 16.05
CA THR A 3 18.21 -12.72 15.32
C THR A 3 16.81 -13.29 15.40
N ILE A 4 16.26 -13.68 14.26
CA ILE A 4 14.91 -14.26 14.19
C ILE A 4 14.96 -15.65 14.84
N THR A 5 14.36 -15.79 16.03
CA THR A 5 14.16 -17.09 16.69
C THR A 5 13.29 -17.96 15.78
N LYS A 6 13.83 -19.11 15.33
CA LYS A 6 13.13 -20.12 14.53
C LYS A 6 12.54 -21.21 15.42
N TYR A 7 13.26 -21.64 16.44
CA TYR A 7 12.81 -22.64 17.39
C TYR A 7 13.06 -22.19 18.84
N ILE A 8 12.25 -22.69 19.76
CA ILE A 8 12.45 -22.52 21.20
C ILE A 8 12.51 -23.92 21.81
N ILE A 9 13.64 -24.24 22.46
CA ILE A 9 13.79 -25.47 23.24
C ILE A 9 13.33 -25.15 24.67
N GLU A 10 12.38 -25.91 25.20
CA GLU A 10 11.96 -25.85 26.59
C GLU A 10 12.33 -27.16 27.29
N GLY A 11 13.07 -27.04 28.39
CA GLY A 11 13.45 -28.17 29.23
C GLY A 11 13.22 -27.87 30.71
N ARG A 12 13.06 -28.94 31.48
CA ARG A 12 12.96 -28.90 32.94
C ARG A 12 14.21 -29.49 33.55
N ILE A 13 14.74 -28.86 34.59
CA ILE A 13 15.88 -29.34 35.37
C ILE A 13 15.46 -29.61 36.81
N GLU A 14 15.91 -30.72 37.35
CA GLU A 14 15.77 -31.10 38.76
C GLU A 14 17.15 -31.36 39.34
N VAL A 15 17.46 -30.79 40.50
CA VAL A 15 18.75 -30.90 41.17
C VAL A 15 18.55 -31.34 42.61
N ASP A 16 19.28 -32.37 43.04
CA ASP A 16 19.27 -32.89 44.41
C ASP A 16 20.20 -32.08 45.35
N GLY A 17 20.05 -30.75 45.32
CA GLY A 17 20.74 -29.85 46.21
C GLY A 17 20.28 -28.39 46.09
N PRO A 18 20.66 -27.54 47.06
CA PRO A 18 20.38 -26.11 46.99
C PRO A 18 21.33 -25.44 46.00
N VAL A 19 20.82 -25.12 44.83
CA VAL A 19 21.54 -24.39 43.77
C VAL A 19 20.78 -23.13 43.39
N ASP A 20 21.50 -22.15 42.85
CA ASP A 20 20.91 -20.94 42.30
C ASP A 20 20.90 -20.94 40.75
N LYS A 21 20.40 -19.85 40.17
CA LYS A 21 20.38 -19.67 38.71
C LYS A 21 21.80 -19.69 38.11
N ASN A 22 22.79 -19.09 38.76
CA ASN A 22 24.15 -18.97 38.24
C ASN A 22 24.85 -20.33 38.22
N ASP A 23 24.60 -21.18 39.20
CA ASP A 23 25.10 -22.56 39.25
C ASP A 23 24.60 -23.36 38.03
N VAL A 24 23.31 -23.28 37.73
CA VAL A 24 22.70 -23.96 36.58
C VAL A 24 23.22 -23.40 35.26
N VAL A 25 23.37 -22.08 35.14
CA VAL A 25 24.02 -21.47 33.96
C VAL A 25 25.45 -21.98 33.80
N GLY A 26 26.20 -22.06 34.90
CA GLY A 26 27.56 -22.60 34.92
C GLY A 26 27.62 -24.05 34.45
N ALA A 27 26.69 -24.89 34.89
CA ALA A 27 26.58 -26.28 34.44
C ALA A 27 26.22 -26.39 32.95
N VAL A 28 25.24 -25.61 32.48
CA VAL A 28 24.81 -25.61 31.07
C VAL A 28 25.97 -25.31 30.14
N PHE A 29 26.74 -24.25 30.40
CA PHE A 29 27.87 -23.92 29.53
C PHE A 29 29.09 -24.82 29.81
N GLY A 30 29.39 -25.12 31.07
CA GLY A 30 30.61 -25.84 31.44
C GLY A 30 30.61 -27.31 31.03
N GLN A 31 29.47 -27.99 31.10
CA GLN A 31 29.39 -29.41 30.69
C GLN A 31 29.20 -29.60 29.20
N THR A 32 28.71 -28.58 28.49
CA THR A 32 28.53 -28.65 27.04
C THR A 32 29.75 -28.13 26.26
N GLU A 33 30.66 -27.43 26.92
CA GLU A 33 31.91 -26.93 26.34
C GLU A 33 32.83 -28.07 25.90
N GLY A 34 33.34 -27.99 24.67
CA GLY A 34 34.33 -28.94 24.14
C GLY A 34 33.78 -30.32 23.76
N ILE A 35 32.49 -30.61 23.91
CA ILE A 35 31.88 -31.87 23.43
C ILE A 35 31.96 -31.96 21.91
N PHE A 36 31.70 -30.85 21.22
CA PHE A 36 31.71 -30.74 19.77
C PHE A 36 32.67 -29.64 19.31
N SER A 37 32.75 -29.42 17.99
CA SER A 37 33.52 -28.32 17.41
C SER A 37 33.07 -26.96 17.95
N SER A 38 33.96 -25.96 17.86
CA SER A 38 33.68 -24.58 18.31
C SER A 38 32.46 -23.93 17.64
N GLU A 39 32.04 -24.42 16.47
CA GLU A 39 30.83 -23.95 15.79
C GLU A 39 29.52 -24.41 16.47
N LEU A 40 29.60 -25.45 17.32
CA LEU A 40 28.48 -26.01 18.06
C LEU A 40 28.52 -25.66 19.56
N ASP A 41 29.54 -24.93 19.99
CA ASP A 41 29.67 -24.45 21.36
C ASP A 41 28.58 -23.42 21.69
N LEU A 42 27.91 -23.59 22.84
CA LEU A 42 26.78 -22.74 23.23
C LEU A 42 27.19 -21.27 23.45
N ARG A 43 28.41 -20.98 23.92
CA ARG A 43 28.89 -19.62 24.13
C ARG A 43 29.14 -18.93 22.80
N GLU A 44 29.82 -19.62 21.87
CA GLU A 44 30.07 -19.07 20.53
C GLU A 44 28.77 -18.92 19.72
N LEU A 45 27.84 -19.87 19.83
CA LEU A 45 26.51 -19.77 19.23
C LEU A 45 25.70 -18.60 19.79
N GLN A 46 25.81 -18.30 21.09
CA GLN A 46 25.16 -17.14 21.70
C GLN A 46 25.83 -15.82 21.26
N LYS A 47 27.17 -15.78 21.19
CA LYS A 47 27.95 -14.62 20.77
C LYS A 47 27.73 -14.25 19.30
N THR A 48 27.63 -15.26 18.44
CA THR A 48 27.29 -15.09 17.01
C THR A 48 25.79 -14.82 16.80
N GLY A 49 24.98 -14.85 17.86
CA GLY A 49 23.55 -14.61 17.83
C GLY A 49 22.73 -15.76 17.25
N ARG A 50 23.35 -16.92 16.94
CA ARG A 50 22.67 -18.11 16.44
C ARG A 50 21.74 -18.73 17.49
N ILE A 51 22.15 -18.67 18.76
CA ILE A 51 21.31 -18.93 19.93
C ILE A 51 21.04 -17.59 20.64
N GLY A 52 19.85 -17.45 21.22
CA GLY A 52 19.45 -16.32 22.04
C GLY A 52 20.03 -16.36 23.46
N ARG A 53 19.50 -15.52 24.34
CA ARG A 53 19.81 -15.64 25.77
C ARG A 53 19.15 -16.90 26.30
N ILE A 54 19.93 -17.76 26.95
CA ILE A 54 19.42 -18.93 27.65
C ILE A 54 18.74 -18.42 28.93
N GLU A 55 17.43 -18.58 29.01
CA GLU A 55 16.65 -18.17 30.16
C GLU A 55 16.52 -19.35 31.11
N ILE A 56 16.97 -19.15 32.35
CA ILE A 56 16.92 -20.17 33.39
C ILE A 56 16.19 -19.57 34.59
N THR A 57 15.16 -20.28 35.05
CA THR A 57 14.47 -20.01 36.30
C THR A 57 14.65 -21.21 37.20
N VAL A 58 14.96 -20.97 38.47
CA VAL A 58 15.20 -22.03 39.47
C VAL A 58 14.49 -21.64 40.74
N ASN A 59 13.72 -22.57 41.29
CA ASN A 59 13.09 -22.46 42.60
C ASN A 59 13.65 -23.54 43.51
N THR A 60 14.24 -23.12 44.62
CA THR A 60 14.86 -24.01 45.60
C THR A 60 13.93 -24.14 46.79
N GLN A 61 13.53 -25.37 47.12
CA GLN A 61 12.72 -25.68 48.30
C GLN A 61 13.41 -26.78 49.11
N GLY A 62 13.90 -26.40 50.31
CA GLY A 62 14.67 -27.31 51.15
C GLY A 62 15.97 -27.73 50.48
N ASN A 63 16.15 -29.03 50.27
CA ASN A 63 17.36 -29.63 49.70
C ASN A 63 17.22 -30.02 48.22
N ARG A 64 16.21 -29.50 47.51
CA ARG A 64 16.02 -29.73 46.08
C ARG A 64 15.74 -28.43 45.35
N ALA A 65 16.18 -28.36 44.11
CA ALA A 65 15.88 -27.26 43.21
C ALA A 65 15.21 -27.78 41.95
N VAL A 66 14.16 -27.09 41.51
CA VAL A 66 13.48 -27.38 40.24
C VAL A 66 13.48 -26.11 39.42
N GLY A 67 13.82 -26.24 38.14
CA GLY A 67 13.95 -25.11 37.24
C GLY A 67 13.46 -25.39 35.83
N LYS A 68 13.34 -24.32 35.06
CA LYS A 68 13.02 -24.35 33.63
C LYS A 68 14.17 -23.71 32.85
N ILE A 69 14.53 -24.34 31.73
CA ILE A 69 15.53 -23.88 30.78
C ILE A 69 14.82 -23.57 29.47
N ILE A 70 14.98 -22.36 28.96
CA ILE A 70 14.44 -21.92 27.68
C ILE A 70 15.58 -21.45 26.80
N VAL A 71 15.72 -22.05 25.62
CA VAL A 71 16.78 -21.74 24.65
C VAL A 71 16.16 -21.33 23.32
N PRO A 72 16.10 -20.03 23.02
CA PRO A 72 15.73 -19.54 21.70
C PRO A 72 16.86 -19.82 20.70
N THR A 73 16.55 -20.34 19.51
CA THR A 73 17.56 -20.62 18.49
C THR A 73 17.08 -20.23 17.08
N SER A 74 18.02 -19.80 16.24
CA SER A 74 17.82 -19.47 14.82
C SER A 74 18.44 -20.52 13.88
N LEU A 75 18.90 -21.64 14.43
CA LEU A 75 19.53 -22.75 13.71
C LEU A 75 18.49 -23.61 12.96
N ASP A 76 18.94 -24.56 12.16
CA ASP A 76 18.07 -25.56 11.55
C ASP A 76 17.63 -26.65 12.56
N LYS A 77 16.72 -27.52 12.13
CA LYS A 77 16.09 -28.53 12.99
C LYS A 77 17.10 -29.56 13.53
N TYR A 78 18.14 -29.90 12.76
CA TYR A 78 19.11 -30.93 13.15
C TYR A 78 20.06 -30.38 14.21
N THR A 79 20.63 -29.20 13.98
CA THR A 79 21.48 -28.55 15.00
C THR A 79 20.70 -28.20 16.25
N THR A 80 19.44 -27.77 16.11
CA THR A 80 18.55 -27.51 17.26
C THR A 80 18.31 -28.77 18.09
N SER A 81 18.04 -29.92 17.46
CA SER A 81 17.90 -31.19 18.20
C SER A 81 19.18 -31.62 18.90
N LEU A 82 20.35 -31.35 18.29
CA LEU A 82 21.63 -31.65 18.92
C LEU A 82 21.85 -30.80 20.17
N ILE A 83 21.55 -29.50 20.11
CA ILE A 83 21.62 -28.60 21.27
C ILE A 83 20.67 -29.04 22.38
N ALA A 84 19.45 -29.44 22.03
CA ALA A 84 18.49 -29.96 23.00
C ALA A 84 19.06 -31.20 23.71
N ALA A 85 19.65 -32.14 22.97
CA ALA A 85 20.29 -33.33 23.54
C ALA A 85 21.51 -33.00 24.40
N MET A 86 22.33 -32.00 24.01
CA MET A 86 23.44 -31.53 24.84
C MET A 86 22.95 -30.97 26.18
N ILE A 87 21.88 -30.18 26.17
CA ILE A 87 21.27 -29.64 27.39
C ILE A 87 20.67 -30.77 28.23
N GLU A 88 20.04 -31.77 27.60
CA GLU A 88 19.48 -32.93 28.29
C GLU A 88 20.55 -33.81 28.94
N SER A 89 21.77 -33.83 28.38
CA SER A 89 22.88 -34.63 28.89
C SER A 89 23.50 -34.10 30.20
N ILE A 90 23.10 -32.91 30.65
CA ILE A 90 23.59 -32.32 31.91
C ILE A 90 23.10 -33.18 33.08
N ASP A 91 24.05 -33.78 33.79
CA ASP A 91 23.80 -34.72 34.89
C ASP A 91 24.26 -34.20 36.26
N ARG A 92 24.89 -33.02 36.29
CA ARG A 92 25.41 -32.41 37.52
C ARG A 92 25.25 -30.89 37.54
N VAL A 93 25.02 -30.30 38.70
CA VAL A 93 25.12 -28.84 38.91
C VAL A 93 25.95 -28.61 40.18
N GLY A 94 27.13 -28.03 40.01
CA GLY A 94 28.13 -27.96 41.09
C GLY A 94 28.48 -29.38 41.60
N PRO A 95 28.34 -29.66 42.91
CA PRO A 95 28.54 -31.00 43.47
C PRO A 95 27.29 -31.91 43.41
N TYR A 96 26.12 -31.39 43.02
CA TYR A 96 24.84 -32.11 43.14
C TYR A 96 24.45 -32.81 41.84
N GLN A 97 23.81 -33.97 41.95
CA GLN A 97 23.22 -34.65 40.80
C GLN A 97 22.05 -33.84 40.24
N ALA A 98 21.93 -33.82 38.92
CA ALA A 98 20.88 -33.16 38.20
C ALA A 98 20.27 -34.09 37.15
N ARG A 99 19.02 -33.82 36.79
CA ARG A 99 18.33 -34.43 35.66
C ARG A 99 17.69 -33.33 34.84
N VAL A 100 18.02 -33.29 33.56
CA VAL A 100 17.34 -32.43 32.59
C VAL A 100 16.43 -33.29 31.71
N VAL A 101 15.25 -32.78 31.39
CA VAL A 101 14.31 -33.39 30.45
C VAL A 101 13.83 -32.32 29.48
N ILE A 102 13.94 -32.57 28.17
CA ILE A 102 13.39 -31.67 27.16
C ILE A 102 11.88 -31.88 27.04
N GLU A 103 11.10 -30.86 27.38
CA GLU A 103 9.63 -30.94 27.38
C GLU A 103 9.05 -30.74 25.98
N LYS A 104 9.56 -29.76 25.23
CA LYS A 104 9.16 -29.51 23.84
C LYS A 104 10.18 -28.66 23.08
N ILE A 105 10.12 -28.75 21.75
CA ILE A 105 10.80 -27.83 20.83
C ILE A 105 9.74 -27.20 19.93
N GLU A 106 9.54 -25.89 20.05
CA GLU A 106 8.48 -25.15 19.35
C GLU A 106 9.01 -24.37 18.15
N ASP A 107 8.41 -24.55 16.95
CA ASP A 107 8.70 -23.71 15.78
C ASP A 107 7.80 -22.47 15.78
N THR A 108 8.40 -21.33 16.14
CA THR A 108 7.72 -20.04 16.29
C THR A 108 7.16 -19.48 14.97
N ARG A 109 7.57 -20.04 13.83
CA ARG A 109 7.18 -19.54 12.50
C ARG A 109 5.87 -20.16 12.02
N LEU A 110 5.43 -21.28 12.60
CA LEU A 110 4.22 -21.98 12.15
C LEU A 110 2.99 -21.08 12.21
N GLU A 111 2.78 -20.42 13.35
CA GLU A 111 1.63 -19.53 13.53
C GLU A 111 1.72 -18.28 12.64
N LYS A 112 2.92 -17.72 12.48
CA LYS A 112 3.17 -16.60 11.56
C LYS A 112 2.88 -16.98 10.11
N ARG A 113 3.27 -18.19 9.68
CA ARG A 113 2.96 -18.71 8.34
C ARG A 113 1.47 -18.83 8.11
N LYS A 114 0.72 -19.39 9.08
CA LYS A 114 -0.75 -19.49 8.99
C LYS A 114 -1.39 -18.12 8.79
N ARG A 115 -0.99 -17.12 9.60
CA ARG A 115 -1.49 -15.75 9.48
C ARG A 115 -1.19 -15.12 8.11
N ILE A 116 0.02 -15.34 7.59
CA ILE A 116 0.40 -14.85 6.25
C ILE A 116 -0.49 -15.48 5.17
N VAL A 117 -0.73 -16.80 5.25
CA VAL A 117 -1.57 -17.51 4.28
C VAL A 117 -3.02 -17.01 4.33
N GLU A 118 -3.60 -16.88 5.52
CA GLU A 118 -4.97 -16.34 5.66
C GLU A 118 -5.06 -14.91 5.13
N ARG A 119 -4.08 -14.05 5.45
CA ARG A 119 -4.05 -12.69 4.92
C ARG A 119 -3.92 -12.67 3.39
N ALA A 120 -3.13 -13.56 2.80
CA ALA A 120 -3.00 -13.66 1.36
C ALA A 120 -4.32 -14.03 0.69
N LYS A 121 -5.11 -14.94 1.28
CA LYS A 121 -6.46 -15.29 0.79
C LYS A 121 -7.40 -14.09 0.80
N GLU A 122 -7.41 -13.30 1.87
CA GLU A 122 -8.23 -12.09 1.97
C GLU A 122 -7.86 -11.06 0.90
N ILE A 123 -6.56 -10.83 0.69
CA ILE A 123 -6.07 -9.89 -0.34
C ILE A 123 -6.53 -10.35 -1.73
N LEU A 124 -6.38 -11.64 -2.04
CA LEU A 124 -6.79 -12.18 -3.33
C LEU A 124 -8.30 -12.00 -3.55
N ALA A 125 -9.13 -12.34 -2.56
CA ALA A 125 -10.57 -12.19 -2.65
C ALA A 125 -11.01 -10.73 -2.83
N ALA A 126 -10.32 -9.79 -2.17
CA ALA A 126 -10.57 -8.36 -2.36
C ALA A 126 -10.15 -7.88 -3.76
N TRP A 127 -9.01 -8.38 -4.27
CA TRP A 127 -8.52 -8.02 -5.59
C TRP A 127 -9.42 -8.55 -6.71
N GLU A 128 -9.91 -9.78 -6.59
CA GLU A 128 -10.89 -10.33 -7.54
C GLU A 128 -12.20 -9.54 -7.55
N LYS A 129 -12.66 -9.07 -6.39
CA LYS A 129 -13.85 -8.19 -6.30
C LYS A 129 -13.63 -6.78 -6.88
N GLN A 130 -12.38 -6.32 -6.94
CA GLN A 130 -12.01 -5.01 -7.51
C GLN A 130 -11.70 -5.06 -9.00
N LYS A 131 -11.57 -6.25 -9.61
CA LYS A 131 -11.63 -6.36 -11.07
C LYS A 131 -13.02 -5.91 -11.51
N VAL A 132 -13.10 -4.68 -11.98
CA VAL A 132 -14.17 -4.24 -12.89
C VAL A 132 -14.28 -5.34 -13.96
N PRO A 133 -15.48 -5.92 -14.18
CA PRO A 133 -15.65 -6.93 -15.24
C PRO A 133 -15.05 -6.41 -16.54
N ASP A 134 -14.30 -7.24 -17.27
CA ASP A 134 -13.69 -6.84 -18.56
C ASP A 134 -14.75 -6.23 -19.52
N ASP A 135 -16.01 -6.66 -19.40
CA ASP A 135 -17.16 -6.13 -20.13
C ASP A 135 -17.41 -4.64 -19.85
N ASP A 136 -17.26 -4.18 -18.60
CA ASP A 136 -17.42 -2.76 -18.23
C ASP A 136 -16.28 -1.89 -18.75
N LEU A 137 -15.07 -2.46 -18.89
CA LEU A 137 -13.92 -1.80 -19.51
C LEU A 137 -14.15 -1.63 -21.02
N ILE A 138 -14.62 -2.69 -21.69
CA ILE A 138 -14.96 -2.67 -23.12
C ILE A 138 -16.10 -1.67 -23.40
N LEU A 139 -17.14 -1.65 -22.56
CA LEU A 139 -18.25 -0.70 -22.68
C LEU A 139 -17.78 0.75 -22.52
N ARG A 140 -16.87 1.02 -21.57
CA ARG A 140 -16.30 2.36 -21.39
C ARG A 140 -15.44 2.80 -22.57
N GLU A 141 -14.61 1.92 -23.11
CA GLU A 141 -13.83 2.24 -24.33
C GLU A 141 -14.74 2.53 -25.53
N LEU A 142 -15.84 1.79 -25.67
CA LEU A 142 -16.83 2.01 -26.72
C LEU A 142 -17.57 3.34 -26.54
N GLU A 143 -17.99 3.67 -25.32
CA GLU A 143 -18.60 4.97 -25.00
C GLU A 143 -17.65 6.13 -25.31
N GLU A 144 -16.38 6.04 -24.93
CA GLU A 144 -15.38 7.07 -25.22
C GLU A 144 -15.11 7.22 -26.73
N ALA A 145 -15.08 6.12 -27.48
CA ALA A 145 -14.96 6.15 -28.94
C ALA A 145 -16.15 6.85 -29.60
N ILE A 146 -17.38 6.58 -29.13
CA ILE A 146 -18.60 7.22 -29.63
C ILE A 146 -18.64 8.71 -29.24
N VAL A 147 -18.14 9.10 -28.08
CA VAL A 147 -18.07 10.53 -27.70
C VAL A 147 -17.10 11.29 -28.60
N LYS A 148 -15.95 10.70 -28.95
CA LYS A 148 -14.98 11.32 -29.88
C LYS A 148 -15.56 11.53 -31.29
N THR A 149 -16.43 10.64 -31.77
CA THR A 149 -17.09 10.80 -33.08
C THR A 149 -18.22 11.84 -33.07
N LYS A 150 -18.73 12.25 -31.90
CA LYS A 150 -19.75 13.29 -31.76
C LYS A 150 -19.19 14.72 -31.84
N VAL A 151 -17.87 14.90 -31.79
CA VAL A 151 -17.26 16.22 -31.99
C VAL A 151 -17.44 16.62 -33.45
N ILE A 152 -18.09 17.76 -33.67
CA ILE A 152 -18.29 18.35 -34.99
C ILE A 152 -17.31 19.52 -35.21
N GLU A 153 -17.18 19.96 -36.46
CA GLU A 153 -16.47 21.19 -36.82
C GLU A 153 -17.49 22.33 -36.98
N TYR A 154 -17.24 23.48 -36.34
CA TYR A 154 -18.08 24.67 -36.43
C TYR A 154 -17.36 25.83 -37.12
N GLY A 155 -18.08 26.49 -38.03
CA GLY A 155 -17.60 27.69 -38.72
C GLY A 155 -16.52 27.44 -39.79
N PRO A 156 -16.09 28.49 -40.51
CA PRO A 156 -15.05 28.38 -41.53
C PRO A 156 -13.68 28.01 -40.95
N GLU A 157 -13.45 28.29 -39.66
CA GLU A 157 -12.24 27.92 -38.93
C GLU A 157 -12.23 26.45 -38.48
N LYS A 158 -13.34 25.72 -38.67
CA LYS A 158 -13.49 24.30 -38.31
C LYS A 158 -13.21 24.01 -36.83
N LEU A 159 -13.70 24.89 -35.96
CA LEU A 159 -13.47 24.77 -34.52
C LEU A 159 -14.15 23.52 -33.95
N PRO A 160 -13.49 22.77 -33.06
CA PRO A 160 -14.11 21.64 -32.38
C PRO A 160 -15.32 22.09 -31.57
N ALA A 161 -16.46 21.45 -31.78
CA ALA A 161 -17.69 21.78 -31.07
C ALA A 161 -18.54 20.54 -30.78
N GLY A 162 -19.43 20.69 -29.80
CA GLY A 162 -20.50 19.74 -29.55
C GLY A 162 -21.61 19.86 -30.60
N PRO A 163 -22.42 18.79 -30.80
CA PRO A 163 -23.41 18.73 -31.87
C PRO A 163 -24.57 19.72 -31.71
N GLU A 164 -24.78 20.27 -30.51
CA GLU A 164 -25.88 21.19 -30.20
C GLU A 164 -25.40 22.65 -30.08
N VAL A 165 -24.16 22.93 -30.50
CA VAL A 165 -23.53 24.26 -30.43
C VAL A 165 -24.37 25.35 -31.10
N ASP A 166 -25.07 25.07 -32.21
CA ASP A 166 -25.86 26.07 -32.93
C ASP A 166 -27.32 26.12 -32.49
N ASN A 167 -27.88 24.99 -32.04
CA ASN A 167 -29.32 24.81 -31.80
C ASN A 167 -29.80 25.07 -30.35
N GLY A 168 -28.89 25.31 -29.40
CA GLY A 168 -29.22 25.59 -28.00
C GLY A 168 -29.30 27.08 -27.60
N ASP A 169 -29.98 27.39 -26.50
CA ASP A 169 -30.06 28.75 -25.91
C ASP A 169 -28.80 29.13 -25.11
N GLU A 170 -28.12 28.14 -24.53
CA GLU A 170 -26.89 28.30 -23.75
C GLU A 170 -25.68 27.81 -24.56
N LEU A 171 -24.54 28.47 -24.41
CA LEU A 171 -23.27 28.09 -25.03
C LEU A 171 -22.15 28.08 -24.00
N ILE A 172 -21.35 27.01 -23.98
CA ILE A 172 -20.14 26.90 -23.17
C ILE A 172 -18.94 27.04 -24.11
N ILE A 173 -18.03 27.96 -23.80
CA ILE A 173 -16.80 28.20 -24.56
C ILE A 173 -15.62 27.67 -23.75
N VAL A 174 -14.79 26.83 -24.36
CA VAL A 174 -13.60 26.22 -23.77
C VAL A 174 -12.36 26.50 -24.62
N GLU A 175 -11.17 26.16 -24.10
CA GLU A 175 -9.91 26.46 -24.77
C GLU A 175 -9.63 25.49 -25.91
N GLY A 176 -9.73 24.19 -25.64
CA GLY A 176 -9.25 23.15 -26.52
C GLY A 176 -10.26 22.05 -26.85
N ARG A 177 -9.89 21.22 -27.83
CA ARG A 177 -10.66 20.05 -28.25
C ARG A 177 -10.88 19.04 -27.12
N ALA A 178 -9.89 18.86 -26.24
CA ALA A 178 -9.97 17.88 -25.16
C ALA A 178 -11.04 18.27 -24.13
N ASP A 179 -11.19 19.57 -23.86
CA ASP A 179 -12.25 20.11 -23.01
C ASP A 179 -13.63 19.84 -23.61
N VAL A 180 -13.79 20.03 -24.92
CA VAL A 180 -15.03 19.70 -25.65
C VAL A 180 -15.36 18.21 -25.48
N ILE A 181 -14.37 17.32 -25.61
CA ILE A 181 -14.56 15.88 -25.43
C ILE A 181 -14.98 15.56 -24.00
N ASN A 182 -14.33 16.16 -23.00
CA ASN A 182 -14.63 15.91 -21.59
C ASN A 182 -16.04 16.41 -21.23
N LEU A 183 -16.43 17.59 -21.70
CA LEU A 183 -17.78 18.13 -21.53
C LEU A 183 -18.84 17.26 -22.24
N LEU A 184 -18.57 16.79 -23.46
CA LEU A 184 -19.46 15.88 -24.18
C LEU A 184 -19.62 14.54 -23.47
N LYS A 185 -18.55 14.02 -22.86
CA LYS A 185 -18.57 12.78 -22.04
C LYS A 185 -19.57 12.89 -20.90
N TYR A 186 -19.76 14.08 -20.33
CA TYR A 186 -20.72 14.33 -19.25
C TYR A 186 -22.04 14.97 -19.73
N GLY A 187 -22.30 14.98 -21.03
CA GLY A 187 -23.60 15.36 -21.60
C GLY A 187 -23.75 16.83 -21.99
N TYR A 188 -22.71 17.65 -21.86
CA TYR A 188 -22.72 19.06 -22.28
C TYR A 188 -22.44 19.15 -23.79
N LYS A 189 -23.51 19.16 -24.59
CA LYS A 189 -23.45 19.13 -26.06
C LYS A 189 -23.37 20.50 -26.72
N ASN A 190 -23.54 21.56 -25.95
CA ASN A 190 -23.55 22.96 -26.35
C ASN A 190 -22.19 23.64 -26.09
N THR A 191 -21.10 22.91 -26.31
CA THR A 191 -19.73 23.40 -26.07
C THR A 191 -18.99 23.72 -27.37
N ILE A 192 -18.06 24.66 -27.34
CA ILE A 192 -17.17 25.00 -28.46
C ILE A 192 -15.77 25.41 -27.98
N ALA A 193 -14.74 24.90 -28.65
CA ALA A 193 -13.35 25.29 -28.42
C ALA A 193 -12.96 26.50 -29.28
N VAL A 194 -12.10 27.37 -28.75
CA VAL A 194 -11.56 28.53 -29.50
C VAL A 194 -10.15 28.29 -30.06
N GLU A 195 -9.47 27.23 -29.62
CA GLU A 195 -8.14 26.77 -30.08
C GLU A 195 -7.09 27.89 -30.18
N GLY A 196 -7.08 28.76 -29.16
CA GLY A 196 -6.07 29.81 -29.01
C GLY A 196 -6.64 31.14 -28.52
N VAL A 197 -5.75 32.11 -28.33
CA VAL A 197 -6.10 33.42 -27.76
C VAL A 197 -6.92 34.26 -28.72
N LYS A 198 -6.66 34.21 -30.04
CA LYS A 198 -7.33 35.07 -31.02
C LYS A 198 -8.71 34.53 -31.37
N ILE A 199 -9.76 35.16 -30.85
CA ILE A 199 -11.14 34.68 -31.02
C ILE A 199 -11.67 34.96 -32.45
N PRO A 200 -12.11 33.93 -33.20
CA PRO A 200 -12.67 34.13 -34.54
C PRO A 200 -14.00 34.88 -34.55
N ARG A 201 -14.28 35.59 -35.67
CA ARG A 201 -15.54 36.35 -35.82
C ARG A 201 -16.78 35.46 -35.82
N SER A 202 -16.65 34.21 -36.25
CA SER A 202 -17.72 33.20 -36.21
C SER A 202 -18.19 32.94 -34.79
N ILE A 203 -17.29 32.89 -33.81
CA ILE A 203 -17.60 32.77 -32.38
C ILE A 203 -18.29 34.02 -31.85
N ALA A 204 -17.76 35.21 -32.16
CA ALA A 204 -18.39 36.46 -31.76
C ALA A 204 -19.82 36.60 -32.30
N GLY A 205 -20.07 36.17 -33.54
CA GLY A 205 -21.42 36.10 -34.11
C GLY A 205 -22.31 35.08 -33.39
N LEU A 206 -21.78 33.89 -33.10
CA LEU A 206 -22.49 32.83 -32.39
C LEU A 206 -22.93 33.28 -30.99
N THR A 207 -22.02 33.84 -30.18
CA THR A 207 -22.31 34.27 -28.79
C THR A 207 -23.48 35.25 -28.71
N ARG A 208 -23.64 36.14 -29.69
CA ARG A 208 -24.75 37.12 -29.74
C ARG A 208 -26.11 36.49 -30.01
N ARG A 209 -26.15 35.31 -30.64
CA ARG A 209 -27.40 34.58 -30.89
C ARG A 209 -27.88 33.79 -29.67
N LYS A 210 -27.03 33.62 -28.66
CA LYS A 210 -27.31 32.79 -27.48
C LYS A 210 -27.85 33.63 -26.33
N LYS A 211 -28.78 33.05 -25.57
CA LYS A 211 -29.36 33.69 -24.38
C LYS A 211 -28.34 33.77 -23.26
N ARG A 212 -27.58 32.67 -23.02
CA ARG A 212 -26.54 32.58 -22.00
C ARG A 212 -25.23 32.04 -22.60
N VAL A 213 -24.12 32.69 -22.30
CA VAL A 213 -22.78 32.28 -22.75
C VAL A 213 -21.85 32.19 -21.54
N ILE A 214 -21.26 31.01 -21.34
CA ILE A 214 -20.35 30.72 -20.25
C ILE A 214 -18.95 30.51 -20.83
N ALA A 215 -17.96 31.28 -20.37
CA ALA A 215 -16.56 30.96 -20.62
C ALA A 215 -16.07 30.01 -19.53
N PHE A 216 -15.77 28.75 -19.88
CA PHE A 216 -15.24 27.76 -18.95
C PHE A 216 -13.81 27.42 -19.35
N LEU A 217 -12.87 27.93 -18.55
CA LEU A 217 -11.48 28.01 -18.94
C LEU A 217 -10.58 27.40 -17.87
N ASP A 218 -9.33 27.12 -18.24
CA ASP A 218 -8.37 26.43 -17.39
C ASP A 218 -7.98 27.28 -16.19
N GLY A 219 -7.48 26.62 -15.14
CA GLY A 219 -7.05 27.23 -13.89
C GLY A 219 -5.64 27.81 -13.96
N ASP A 220 -5.26 28.37 -15.11
CA ASP A 220 -3.90 28.79 -15.42
C ASP A 220 -3.83 30.16 -16.11
N ARG A 221 -2.61 30.60 -16.44
CA ARG A 221 -2.38 31.89 -17.08
C ARG A 221 -2.84 31.91 -18.55
N GLY A 222 -2.82 30.78 -19.25
CA GLY A 222 -3.31 30.67 -20.62
C GLY A 222 -4.79 31.00 -20.69
N GLY A 223 -5.56 30.40 -19.80
CA GLY A 223 -6.98 30.68 -19.67
C GLY A 223 -7.29 32.12 -19.29
N ASP A 224 -6.45 32.81 -18.52
CA ASP A 224 -6.62 34.23 -18.23
C ASP A 224 -6.48 35.11 -19.48
N LEU A 225 -5.56 34.78 -20.38
CA LEU A 225 -5.38 35.49 -21.63
C LEU A 225 -6.57 35.28 -22.58
N ILE A 226 -7.08 34.05 -22.66
CA ILE A 226 -8.26 33.72 -23.48
C ILE A 226 -9.50 34.43 -22.95
N LEU A 227 -9.69 34.47 -21.62
CA LEU A 227 -10.80 35.20 -21.01
C LEU A 227 -10.77 36.69 -21.37
N GLN A 228 -9.59 37.31 -21.31
CA GLN A 228 -9.42 38.72 -21.66
C GLN A 228 -9.83 39.01 -23.11
N GLU A 229 -9.44 38.17 -24.06
CA GLU A 229 -9.85 38.33 -25.46
C GLU A 229 -11.35 38.06 -25.66
N LEU A 230 -11.89 37.03 -25.01
CA LEU A 230 -13.32 36.70 -25.07
C LEU A 230 -14.20 37.86 -24.59
N LEU A 231 -13.82 38.51 -23.48
CA LEU A 231 -14.55 39.66 -22.94
C LEU A 231 -14.49 40.90 -23.85
N GLN A 232 -13.44 41.03 -24.68
CA GLN A 232 -13.33 42.13 -25.64
C GLN A 232 -14.15 41.88 -26.90
N SER A 233 -14.21 40.63 -27.36
CA SER A 233 -14.72 40.28 -28.69
C SER A 233 -16.11 39.64 -28.68
N CYS A 234 -16.55 39.06 -27.56
CA CYS A 234 -17.76 38.25 -27.46
C CYS A 234 -18.71 38.70 -26.35
N LYS A 235 -19.98 38.28 -26.45
CA LYS A 235 -20.93 38.38 -25.34
C LYS A 235 -20.66 37.21 -24.38
N ILE A 236 -20.30 37.51 -23.12
CA ILE A 236 -20.10 36.51 -22.05
C ILE A 236 -21.01 36.88 -20.87
N ASP A 237 -21.84 35.93 -20.43
CA ASP A 237 -22.80 36.12 -19.33
C ASP A 237 -22.28 35.54 -18.00
N ALA A 238 -21.43 34.51 -18.05
CA ALA A 238 -20.79 33.91 -16.87
C ALA A 238 -19.38 33.41 -17.17
N VAL A 239 -18.56 33.31 -16.13
CA VAL A 239 -17.20 32.77 -16.20
C VAL A 239 -17.07 31.65 -15.18
N ALA A 240 -16.70 30.47 -15.67
CA ALA A 240 -16.35 29.31 -14.88
C ALA A 240 -14.84 29.05 -15.00
N ARG A 241 -14.23 28.57 -13.93
CA ARG A 241 -12.80 28.27 -13.88
C ARG A 241 -12.55 26.88 -13.33
N ALA A 242 -11.66 26.14 -13.98
CA ALA A 242 -11.07 24.97 -13.36
C ALA A 242 -10.27 25.37 -12.09
N PRO A 243 -10.16 24.49 -11.09
CA PRO A 243 -9.30 24.74 -9.93
C PRO A 243 -7.87 25.08 -10.34
N TYR A 244 -7.18 25.88 -9.52
CA TYR A 244 -5.83 26.35 -9.84
C TYR A 244 -4.88 25.20 -10.19
N GLY A 245 -4.25 25.28 -11.38
CA GLY A 245 -3.33 24.27 -11.90
C GLY A 245 -3.99 23.01 -12.47
N LYS A 246 -5.32 22.99 -12.64
CA LYS A 246 -6.05 21.98 -13.40
C LYS A 246 -6.55 22.53 -14.73
N GLU A 247 -6.65 21.64 -15.71
CA GLU A 247 -7.26 21.88 -17.01
C GLU A 247 -8.69 21.31 -17.04
N VAL A 248 -9.58 21.86 -17.87
CA VAL A 248 -10.98 21.44 -17.98
C VAL A 248 -11.07 19.98 -18.43
N GLU A 249 -10.15 19.49 -19.27
CA GLU A 249 -10.04 18.08 -19.65
C GLU A 249 -9.80 17.11 -18.47
N GLN A 250 -9.29 17.59 -17.33
CA GLN A 250 -8.97 16.76 -16.15
C GLN A 250 -10.10 16.71 -15.12
N LEU A 251 -11.18 17.47 -15.32
CA LEU A 251 -12.25 17.60 -14.34
C LEU A 251 -13.21 16.41 -14.36
N THR A 252 -13.68 16.04 -13.17
CA THR A 252 -14.74 15.06 -12.97
C THR A 252 -16.11 15.65 -13.28
N ALA A 253 -17.12 14.78 -13.52
CA ALA A 253 -18.51 15.21 -13.73
C ALA A 253 -19.01 16.16 -12.64
N ARG A 254 -18.63 15.88 -11.38
CA ARG A 254 -19.01 16.67 -10.22
C ARG A 254 -18.33 18.05 -10.24
N GLU A 255 -17.03 18.12 -10.49
CA GLU A 255 -16.29 19.39 -10.57
C GLU A 255 -16.80 20.27 -11.71
N ILE A 256 -17.16 19.68 -12.86
CA ILE A 256 -17.75 20.41 -13.99
C ILE A 256 -19.12 20.98 -13.61
N HIS A 257 -19.98 20.17 -12.98
CA HIS A 257 -21.29 20.63 -12.56
C HIS A 257 -21.20 21.76 -11.53
N GLU A 258 -20.34 21.60 -10.51
CA GLU A 258 -20.07 22.64 -9.50
C GLU A 258 -19.50 23.93 -10.11
N ALA A 259 -18.75 23.85 -11.21
CA ALA A 259 -18.19 25.03 -11.88
C ALA A 259 -19.19 25.77 -12.79
N LEU A 260 -20.23 25.09 -13.29
CA LEU A 260 -21.20 25.64 -14.25
C LEU A 260 -22.51 26.14 -13.59
N GLU A 261 -22.78 25.74 -12.34
CA GLU A 261 -23.86 26.32 -11.51
C GLU A 261 -23.50 27.72 -10.99
#